data_AF-S3ZTU2-F1
#
_entry.id   AF-S3ZTU2-F1
#
_cell.length_a   1.000
_cell.length_b   1.000
_cell.length_c   1.000
_cell.angle_alpha   90.00
_cell.angle_beta   90.00
_cell.angle_gamma   90.00
#
_symmetry.space_group_name_H-M   'P 1'
#
loop_
_entity.id
_entity.type
_entity.pdbx_description
1 polymer ?
#
loop_
_entity_poly.entity_id
_entity_poly.type
_entity_poly.pdbx_seq_one_letter_code
_entity_poly.pdbx_strand_id
1 'polypeptide(L)'
;MALPPLRAPHPASGYHRIDCERRFFYLEQDPTTLLRVKWLKVAVTCPVCAAGTGLTLVLEQGADDTVQVRCPARHHWPEPAIDVAHFITYSRLLHFGALQPDLMWIADAGFGEDPPPPIDNLEQIRQIATWTAKRAVRKGRTKVKRAVRTPLRKARRRALRAAFTPVAAALRAAWVLRTGALPAAPARPPRPPAAPKTPPLSAYRKAYRMPAPKKRFACLVCEDTGWITAPGVSIKCTECEGPVAAALKAAERKAGRARTARAGGERARE
;
A
#
# COMPACT_ATOMS: atom_id res chain seq x y z
N MET A 1 -43.20 17.37 -1.47
CA MET A 1 -42.02 18.01 -0.85
C MET A 1 -40.91 18.08 -1.87
N ALA A 2 -40.34 19.27 -2.12
CA ALA A 2 -39.20 19.42 -3.02
C ALA A 2 -37.95 18.81 -2.35
N LEU A 3 -37.35 17.82 -3.00
CA LEU A 3 -36.23 17.05 -2.46
C LEU A 3 -34.96 17.93 -2.41
N PRO A 4 -34.22 17.92 -1.28
CA PRO A 4 -33.01 18.74 -1.13
C PRO A 4 -31.93 18.34 -2.16
N PRO A 5 -31.04 19.29 -2.54
CA PRO A 5 -29.91 18.99 -3.41
C PRO A 5 -29.10 17.83 -2.82
N LEU A 6 -28.96 16.77 -3.61
CA LEU A 6 -28.49 15.46 -3.17
C LEU A 6 -27.21 15.57 -2.33
N ARG A 7 -27.35 15.28 -1.04
CA ARG A 7 -26.26 15.28 -0.06
C ARG A 7 -25.20 14.24 -0.47
N ALA A 8 -23.93 14.49 -0.15
CA ALA A 8 -22.88 13.49 -0.33
C ALA A 8 -23.21 12.24 0.54
N PRO A 9 -22.98 11.02 0.04
CA PRO A 9 -23.18 9.79 0.82
C PRO A 9 -22.28 9.82 2.05
N HIS A 10 -22.88 9.89 3.24
CA HIS A 10 -22.15 9.92 4.50
C HIS A 10 -22.86 9.02 5.52
N PRO A 11 -22.40 7.77 5.72
CA PRO A 11 -23.09 6.78 6.52
C PRO A 11 -23.14 7.17 8.01
N ALA A 12 -22.18 7.96 8.49
CA ALA A 12 -22.24 8.46 9.88
C ALA A 12 -23.33 9.53 10.08
N SER A 13 -23.86 10.12 9.00
CA SER A 13 -25.00 11.04 9.09
C SER A 13 -26.33 10.34 8.84
N GLY A 14 -26.35 9.01 8.79
CA GLY A 14 -27.53 8.21 8.48
C GLY A 14 -28.00 8.33 7.02
N TYR A 15 -27.23 8.98 6.14
CA TYR A 15 -27.59 9.18 4.74
C TYR A 15 -26.87 8.17 3.86
N HIS A 16 -27.64 7.25 3.26
CA HIS A 16 -27.14 6.21 2.37
C HIS A 16 -27.65 6.45 0.96
N ARG A 17 -26.73 6.42 0.00
CA ARG A 17 -27.05 6.63 -1.42
C ARG A 17 -26.22 5.71 -2.29
N ILE A 18 -26.88 5.12 -3.27
CA ILE A 18 -26.26 4.29 -4.32
C ILE A 18 -26.79 4.79 -5.66
N ASP A 19 -25.87 5.18 -6.54
CA ASP A 19 -26.18 5.54 -7.92
C ASP A 19 -25.81 4.35 -8.80
N CYS A 20 -26.81 3.67 -9.33
CA CYS A 20 -26.63 2.44 -10.09
C CYS A 20 -26.51 2.73 -11.57
N GLU A 21 -25.34 2.46 -12.14
CA GLU A 21 -25.14 2.51 -13.59
C GLU A 21 -25.78 1.28 -14.25
N ARG A 22 -25.83 0.16 -13.53
CA ARG A 22 -26.29 -1.15 -13.99
C ARG A 22 -27.58 -1.56 -13.30
N ARG A 23 -28.07 -2.76 -13.62
CA ARG A 23 -29.21 -3.36 -12.93
C ARG A 23 -28.84 -3.64 -11.49
N PHE A 24 -29.66 -3.16 -10.58
CA PHE A 24 -29.54 -3.42 -9.15
C PHE A 24 -30.45 -4.59 -8.78
N PHE A 25 -29.93 -5.52 -7.99
CA PHE A 25 -30.67 -6.69 -7.52
C PHE A 25 -30.80 -6.67 -6.00
N TYR A 26 -31.98 -7.07 -5.53
CA TYR A 26 -32.19 -7.45 -4.14
C TYR A 26 -32.34 -8.96 -4.02
N LEU A 27 -32.28 -9.45 -2.79
CA LEU A 27 -32.40 -10.87 -2.48
C LEU A 27 -33.78 -11.14 -1.89
N GLU A 28 -34.46 -12.12 -2.45
CA GLU A 28 -35.71 -12.66 -1.93
C GLU A 28 -35.53 -14.13 -1.58
N GLN A 29 -36.10 -14.59 -0.46
CA GLN A 29 -36.09 -16.01 -0.14
C GLN A 29 -37.03 -16.74 -1.10
N ASP A 30 -36.54 -17.80 -1.74
CA ASP A 30 -37.34 -18.63 -2.65
C ASP A 30 -38.54 -19.22 -1.88
N PRO A 31 -39.78 -18.80 -2.19
CA PRO A 31 -40.96 -19.23 -1.44
C PRO A 31 -41.28 -20.72 -1.68
N THR A 32 -40.72 -21.31 -2.74
CA THR A 32 -41.01 -22.70 -3.14
C THR A 32 -40.15 -23.71 -2.40
N THR A 33 -38.99 -23.29 -1.88
CA THR A 33 -38.03 -24.21 -1.27
C THR A 33 -38.19 -24.23 0.26
N LEU A 34 -38.94 -25.21 0.78
CA LEU A 34 -39.25 -25.32 2.22
C LEU A 34 -38.10 -25.88 3.08
N LEU A 35 -37.18 -26.64 2.48
CA LEU A 35 -36.15 -27.40 3.23
C LEU A 35 -34.76 -26.74 3.27
N ARG A 36 -34.48 -25.82 2.34
CA ARG A 36 -33.20 -25.10 2.26
C ARG A 36 -33.47 -23.65 1.89
N VAL A 37 -32.91 -22.72 2.65
CA VAL A 37 -32.97 -21.29 2.33
C VAL A 37 -32.18 -21.09 1.04
N LYS A 38 -32.90 -20.81 -0.05
CA LYS A 38 -32.34 -20.42 -1.34
C LYS A 38 -32.70 -18.97 -1.59
N TRP A 39 -31.73 -18.18 -2.00
CA TRP A 39 -31.92 -16.77 -2.31
C TRP A 39 -32.07 -16.58 -3.82
N LEU A 40 -33.09 -15.83 -4.23
CA LEU A 40 -33.33 -15.42 -5.60
C LEU A 40 -32.87 -13.97 -5.77
N LYS A 41 -32.18 -13.69 -6.88
CA LYS A 41 -31.83 -12.33 -7.28
C LYS A 41 -33.00 -11.74 -8.06
N VAL A 42 -33.60 -10.68 -7.53
CA VAL A 42 -34.71 -9.98 -8.20
C VAL A 42 -34.26 -8.59 -8.60
N ALA A 43 -34.45 -8.24 -9.88
CA ALA A 43 -34.03 -6.96 -10.40
C ALA A 43 -34.99 -5.85 -9.96
N VAL A 44 -34.45 -4.73 -9.48
CA VAL A 44 -35.23 -3.52 -9.24
C VAL A 44 -35.55 -2.89 -10.59
N THR A 45 -36.84 -2.74 -10.89
CA THR A 45 -37.32 -2.12 -12.12
C THR A 45 -38.36 -1.06 -11.81
N CYS A 46 -38.33 0.05 -12.55
CA CYS A 46 -39.33 1.09 -12.38
C CYS A 46 -40.73 0.56 -12.73
N PRO A 47 -41.73 0.66 -11.83
CA PRO A 47 -43.07 0.12 -12.09
C PRO A 47 -43.82 0.88 -13.19
N VAL A 48 -43.43 2.14 -13.46
CA VAL A 48 -44.11 3.00 -14.44
C VAL A 48 -43.51 2.86 -15.85
N CYS A 49 -42.18 2.77 -15.96
CA CYS A 49 -41.49 2.82 -17.26
C CYS A 49 -40.57 1.61 -17.53
N ALA A 50 -40.56 0.62 -16.63
CA ALA A 50 -39.73 -0.58 -16.71
C ALA A 50 -38.21 -0.34 -16.84
N ALA A 51 -37.73 0.88 -16.55
CA ALA A 51 -36.30 1.18 -16.50
C ALA A 51 -35.63 0.35 -15.39
N GLY A 52 -34.58 -0.38 -15.76
CA GLY A 52 -33.79 -1.20 -14.83
C GLY A 52 -32.35 -0.70 -14.63
N THR A 53 -31.96 0.43 -15.21
CA THR A 53 -30.60 0.98 -15.13
C THR A 53 -30.65 2.49 -14.85
N GLY A 54 -29.55 3.05 -14.36
CA GLY A 54 -29.49 4.48 -14.02
C GLY A 54 -30.33 4.85 -12.79
N LEU A 55 -30.65 3.87 -11.95
CA LEU A 55 -31.50 4.07 -10.77
C LEU A 55 -30.67 4.69 -9.64
N THR A 56 -31.24 5.65 -8.91
CA THR A 56 -30.64 6.16 -7.68
C THR A 56 -31.45 5.68 -6.49
N LEU A 57 -30.84 4.89 -5.61
CA LEU A 57 -31.43 4.39 -4.38
C LEU A 57 -30.96 5.26 -3.21
N VAL A 58 -31.89 5.67 -2.34
CA VAL A 58 -31.65 6.57 -1.23
C VAL A 58 -32.33 6.04 0.03
N LEU A 59 -31.64 6.14 1.16
CA LEU A 59 -32.18 5.88 2.49
C LEU A 59 -31.70 6.97 3.46
N GLU A 60 -32.63 7.64 4.12
CA GLU A 60 -32.39 8.57 5.22
C GLU A 60 -32.79 7.92 6.55
N GLN A 61 -31.80 7.41 7.29
CA GLN A 61 -32.03 6.79 8.59
C GLN A 61 -32.68 7.79 9.57
N GLY A 62 -33.85 7.42 10.09
CA GLY A 62 -34.63 8.25 11.02
C GLY A 62 -35.67 9.14 10.35
N ALA A 63 -35.67 9.26 9.02
CA ALA A 63 -36.74 9.90 8.25
C ALA A 63 -37.55 8.87 7.47
N ASP A 64 -36.87 7.89 6.87
CA ASP A 64 -37.48 6.85 6.04
C ASP A 64 -37.27 5.46 6.66
N ASP A 65 -38.32 4.65 6.67
CA ASP A 65 -38.28 3.23 7.06
C ASP A 65 -38.00 2.31 5.84
N THR A 66 -38.02 2.86 4.63
CA THR A 66 -37.86 2.11 3.38
C THR A 66 -36.91 2.81 2.42
N VAL A 67 -36.29 2.04 1.53
CA VAL A 67 -35.39 2.59 0.51
C VAL A 67 -36.20 3.28 -0.59
N GLN A 68 -35.93 4.56 -0.82
CA GLN A 68 -36.54 5.33 -1.90
C GLN A 68 -35.76 5.15 -3.19
N VAL A 69 -36.41 4.64 -4.24
CA VAL A 69 -35.81 4.44 -5.56
C VAL A 69 -36.22 5.58 -6.48
N ARG A 70 -35.27 6.12 -7.24
CA ARG A 70 -35.48 7.18 -8.23
C ARG A 70 -35.03 6.70 -9.60
N CYS A 71 -35.95 6.79 -10.55
CA CYS A 71 -35.71 6.49 -11.95
C CYS A 71 -35.16 7.73 -12.69
N PRO A 72 -34.35 7.56 -13.75
CA PRO A 72 -33.91 8.66 -14.61
C PRO A 72 -35.07 9.46 -15.24
N ALA A 73 -36.23 8.83 -15.43
CA ALA A 73 -37.46 9.48 -15.89
C ALA A 73 -38.18 10.30 -14.79
N ARG A 74 -37.54 10.53 -13.63
CA ARG A 74 -38.06 11.27 -12.47
C ARG A 74 -39.22 10.61 -11.72
N HIS A 75 -39.51 9.35 -11.98
CA HIS A 75 -40.39 8.55 -11.12
C HIS A 75 -39.66 8.21 -9.82
N HIS A 76 -40.39 8.25 -8.70
CA HIS A 76 -39.89 7.82 -7.40
C HIS A 76 -40.91 6.93 -6.72
N TRP A 77 -40.44 5.92 -6.01
CA TRP A 77 -41.28 5.01 -5.23
C TRP A 77 -40.49 4.42 -4.07
N PRO A 78 -41.15 4.07 -2.96
CA PRO A 78 -40.54 3.24 -1.92
C PRO A 78 -40.42 1.80 -2.42
N GLU A 79 -39.27 1.17 -2.18
CA GLU A 79 -39.04 -0.25 -2.45
C GLU A 79 -38.89 -1.02 -1.12
N PRO A 80 -39.99 -1.56 -0.57
CA PRO A 80 -39.97 -2.24 0.72
C PRO A 80 -39.30 -3.62 0.67
N ALA A 81 -39.15 -4.20 -0.53
CA ALA A 81 -38.49 -5.50 -0.68
C ALA A 81 -36.98 -5.43 -0.46
N ILE A 82 -36.38 -4.23 -0.51
CA ILE A 82 -34.98 -4.03 -0.20
C ILE A 82 -34.83 -3.97 1.32
N ASP A 83 -34.18 -5.00 1.87
CA ASP A 83 -33.77 -4.99 3.27
C ASP A 83 -32.82 -3.82 3.55
N VAL A 84 -33.24 -2.97 4.50
CA VAL A 84 -32.52 -1.78 4.94
C VAL A 84 -31.11 -2.11 5.44
N ALA A 85 -30.95 -3.21 6.19
CA ALA A 85 -29.66 -3.63 6.71
C ALA A 85 -28.71 -4.02 5.56
N HIS A 86 -29.20 -4.75 4.56
CA HIS A 86 -28.42 -5.12 3.38
C HIS A 86 -27.99 -3.88 2.58
N PHE A 87 -28.90 -2.92 2.40
CA PHE A 87 -28.62 -1.66 1.71
C PHE A 87 -27.56 -0.81 2.42
N ILE A 88 -27.66 -0.68 3.75
CA ILE A 88 -26.68 0.03 4.57
C ILE A 88 -25.31 -0.61 4.44
N THR A 89 -25.22 -1.94 4.53
CA THR A 89 -23.94 -2.65 4.40
C THR A 89 -23.35 -2.46 3.02
N TYR A 90 -24.13 -2.65 1.96
CA TYR A 90 -23.65 -2.50 0.59
C TYR A 90 -23.19 -1.07 0.27
N SER A 91 -23.94 -0.05 0.72
CA SER A 91 -23.50 1.36 0.57
C SER A 91 -22.20 1.67 1.32
N ARG A 92 -21.98 1.08 2.52
CA ARG A 92 -20.72 1.23 3.26
C ARG A 92 -19.56 0.55 2.55
N LEU A 93 -19.80 -0.62 1.94
CA LEU A 93 -18.80 -1.33 1.15
C LEU A 93 -18.33 -0.48 -0.05
N LEU A 94 -19.27 0.14 -0.78
CA LEU A 94 -18.96 0.96 -1.95
C LEU A 94 -18.17 2.23 -1.60
N HIS A 95 -18.55 2.94 -0.53
CA HIS A 95 -18.03 4.29 -0.28
C HIS A 95 -16.90 4.35 0.76
N PHE A 96 -16.83 3.43 1.72
CA PHE A 96 -15.94 3.56 2.89
C PHE A 96 -15.05 2.35 3.17
N GLY A 97 -15.19 1.25 2.41
CA GLY A 97 -14.35 0.06 2.55
C GLY A 97 -14.43 -0.61 3.93
N ALA A 98 -15.38 -0.23 4.77
CA ALA A 98 -15.65 -0.84 6.06
C ALA A 98 -16.34 -2.17 5.82
N LEU A 99 -15.55 -3.23 5.73
CA LEU A 99 -16.01 -4.60 5.50
C LEU A 99 -16.63 -5.14 6.79
N GLN A 100 -17.92 -5.45 6.76
CA GLN A 100 -18.55 -6.32 7.75
C GLN A 100 -18.48 -7.75 7.21
N PRO A 101 -17.50 -8.57 7.66
CA PRO A 101 -17.24 -9.88 7.07
C PRO A 101 -18.48 -10.78 7.10
N ASP A 102 -19.27 -10.69 8.17
CA ASP A 102 -20.49 -11.49 8.37
C ASP A 102 -21.62 -11.17 7.39
N LEU A 103 -21.55 -10.04 6.68
CA LEU A 103 -22.56 -9.57 5.72
C LEU A 103 -22.01 -9.49 4.29
N MET A 104 -20.77 -9.94 4.05
CA MET A 104 -20.19 -10.02 2.71
C MET A 104 -20.91 -11.04 1.81
N TRP A 105 -21.49 -12.07 2.42
CA TRP A 105 -22.23 -13.10 1.69
C TRP A 105 -23.39 -12.51 0.88
N ILE A 106 -23.93 -11.34 1.25
CA ILE A 106 -25.02 -10.68 0.54
C ILE A 106 -24.57 -10.25 -0.86
N ALA A 107 -23.35 -9.71 -0.97
CA ALA A 107 -22.75 -9.37 -2.26
C ALA A 107 -22.45 -10.64 -3.09
N ASP A 108 -21.94 -11.69 -2.44
CA ASP A 108 -21.67 -12.98 -3.11
C ASP A 108 -22.97 -13.66 -3.60
N ALA A 109 -24.04 -13.55 -2.80
CA ALA A 109 -25.40 -13.98 -3.14
C ALA A 109 -26.02 -13.11 -4.23
N GLY A 110 -25.36 -12.00 -4.62
CA GLY A 110 -25.70 -11.15 -5.75
C GLY A 110 -26.65 -10.01 -5.46
N PHE A 111 -26.72 -9.56 -4.21
CA PHE A 111 -27.26 -8.24 -3.91
C PHE A 111 -26.30 -7.17 -4.42
N GLY A 112 -26.86 -6.11 -5.00
CA GLY A 112 -26.09 -5.01 -5.55
C GLY A 112 -26.17 -4.92 -7.06
N GLU A 113 -25.23 -4.19 -7.65
CA GLU A 113 -25.18 -4.01 -9.10
C GLU A 113 -24.64 -5.25 -9.82
N ASP A 114 -25.20 -5.49 -11.01
CA ASP A 114 -24.67 -6.49 -11.95
C ASP A 114 -23.16 -6.28 -12.11
N PRO A 115 -22.34 -7.35 -12.00
CA PRO A 115 -20.91 -7.22 -12.15
C PRO A 115 -20.56 -6.67 -13.54
N PRO A 116 -19.50 -5.86 -13.65
CA PRO A 116 -19.01 -5.46 -14.95
C PRO A 116 -18.70 -6.67 -15.82
N PRO A 117 -19.01 -6.63 -17.13
CA PRO A 117 -18.54 -7.68 -18.03
C PRO A 117 -17.03 -7.79 -17.84
N PRO A 118 -16.48 -9.02 -17.81
CA PRO A 118 -15.06 -9.22 -17.61
C PRO A 118 -14.33 -8.44 -18.69
N ILE A 119 -13.63 -7.38 -18.29
CA ILE A 119 -12.73 -6.66 -19.17
C ILE A 119 -11.59 -7.65 -19.44
N ASP A 120 -11.38 -8.02 -20.70
CA ASP A 120 -10.28 -8.88 -21.12
C ASP A 120 -8.94 -8.18 -20.87
N ASN A 121 -8.52 -8.19 -19.60
CA ASN A 121 -7.32 -7.55 -19.12
C ASN A 121 -6.05 -8.29 -19.56
N LEU A 122 -6.17 -9.36 -20.37
CA LEU A 122 -5.05 -10.13 -20.88
C LEU A 122 -4.07 -9.23 -21.65
N GLU A 123 -4.56 -8.28 -22.43
CA GLU A 123 -3.70 -7.34 -23.16
C GLU A 123 -3.00 -6.37 -22.22
N GLN A 124 -3.71 -5.80 -21.23
CA GLN A 124 -3.12 -4.89 -20.25
C GLN A 124 -2.08 -5.59 -19.37
N ILE A 125 -2.37 -6.83 -18.93
CA ILE A 125 -1.45 -7.66 -18.15
C ILE A 125 -0.19 -7.97 -18.97
N ARG A 126 -0.33 -8.33 -20.26
CA ARG A 126 0.80 -8.55 -21.17
C ARG A 126 1.63 -7.27 -21.36
N GLN A 127 1.00 -6.12 -21.51
CA GLN A 127 1.69 -4.83 -21.63
C GLN A 127 2.46 -4.47 -20.35
N ILE A 128 1.87 -4.67 -19.17
CA ILE A 128 2.54 -4.44 -17.88
C ILE A 128 3.72 -5.42 -17.70
N ALA A 129 3.54 -6.69 -18.03
CA ALA A 129 4.58 -7.71 -17.92
C ALA A 129 5.77 -7.41 -18.87
N THR A 130 5.50 -7.06 -20.13
CA THR A 130 6.56 -6.72 -21.09
C THR A 130 7.30 -5.44 -20.69
N TRP A 131 6.59 -4.43 -20.17
CA TRP A 131 7.20 -3.19 -19.70
C TRP A 131 8.08 -3.40 -18.46
N THR A 132 7.61 -4.16 -17.48
CA THR A 132 8.38 -4.48 -16.26
C THR A 132 9.63 -5.30 -16.59
N ALA A 133 9.54 -6.27 -17.49
CA ALA A 133 10.68 -7.03 -17.99
C ALA A 133 11.73 -6.13 -18.67
N LYS A 134 11.30 -5.26 -19.61
CA LYS A 134 12.20 -4.27 -20.24
C LYS A 134 12.88 -3.36 -19.22
N ARG A 135 12.15 -2.92 -18.19
CA ARG A 135 12.69 -2.07 -17.12
C ARG A 135 13.71 -2.80 -16.25
N ALA A 136 13.47 -4.06 -15.93
CA ALA A 136 14.42 -4.91 -15.19
C ALA A 136 15.73 -5.09 -15.96
N VAL A 137 15.66 -5.41 -17.26
CA VAL A 137 16.84 -5.54 -18.14
C VAL A 137 17.63 -4.24 -18.21
N ARG A 138 16.97 -3.09 -18.37
CA ARG A 138 17.63 -1.76 -18.35
C ARG A 138 18.32 -1.48 -17.02
N LYS A 139 17.67 -1.77 -15.89
CA LYS A 139 18.28 -1.64 -14.54
C LYS A 139 19.49 -2.57 -14.36
N GLY A 140 19.43 -3.80 -14.85
CA GLY A 140 20.56 -4.74 -14.85
C GLY A 140 21.75 -4.20 -15.64
N ARG A 141 21.54 -3.82 -16.90
CA ARG A 141 22.60 -3.26 -17.77
C ARG A 141 23.23 -1.99 -17.20
N THR A 142 22.43 -1.11 -16.61
CA THR A 142 22.94 0.12 -15.99
C THR A 142 23.75 -0.14 -14.72
N LYS A 143 23.36 -1.12 -13.89
CA LYS A 143 24.16 -1.57 -12.75
C LYS A 143 25.52 -2.11 -13.19
N VAL A 144 25.56 -3.00 -14.18
CA VAL A 144 26.81 -3.55 -14.72
C VAL A 144 27.70 -2.45 -15.31
N LYS A 145 27.15 -1.57 -16.16
CA LYS A 145 27.91 -0.43 -16.70
C LYS A 145 28.44 0.50 -15.61
N ARG A 146 27.67 0.76 -14.54
CA ARG A 146 28.14 1.57 -13.40
C ARG A 146 29.24 0.84 -12.62
N ALA A 147 29.08 -0.45 -12.37
CA ALA A 147 30.07 -1.27 -11.65
C ALA A 147 31.43 -1.27 -12.36
N VAL A 148 31.46 -1.25 -13.70
CA VAL A 148 32.71 -1.17 -14.48
C VAL A 148 33.23 0.27 -14.61
N ARG A 149 32.37 1.25 -14.92
CA ARG A 149 32.81 2.63 -15.20
C ARG A 149 33.20 3.42 -13.94
N THR A 150 32.61 3.13 -12.78
CA THR A 150 32.92 3.86 -11.54
C THR A 150 34.34 3.61 -11.00
N PRO A 151 34.87 2.38 -10.91
CA PRO A 151 36.25 2.17 -10.49
C PRO A 151 37.24 2.79 -11.48
N LEU A 152 37.00 2.64 -12.78
CA LEU A 152 37.81 3.23 -13.85
C LEU A 152 37.87 4.78 -13.76
N ARG A 153 36.71 5.43 -13.56
CA ARG A 153 36.66 6.89 -13.34
C ARG A 153 37.35 7.31 -12.04
N LYS A 154 37.24 6.53 -10.97
CA LYS A 154 37.96 6.80 -9.70
C LYS A 154 39.46 6.66 -9.87
N ALA A 155 39.94 5.61 -10.55
CA ALA A 155 41.35 5.40 -10.85
C ALA A 155 41.92 6.55 -11.69
N ARG A 156 41.23 6.93 -12.79
CA ARG A 156 41.64 8.06 -13.63
C ARG A 156 41.67 9.39 -12.85
N ARG A 157 40.67 9.67 -11.99
CA ARG A 157 40.70 10.86 -11.14
C ARG A 157 41.83 10.85 -10.13
N ARG A 158 42.19 9.69 -9.56
CA ARG A 158 43.35 9.56 -8.66
C ARG A 158 44.66 9.80 -9.40
N ALA A 159 44.82 9.21 -10.59
CA ALA A 159 46.00 9.43 -11.44
C ALA A 159 46.15 10.90 -11.84
N LEU A 160 45.08 11.54 -12.30
CA LEU A 160 45.10 12.98 -12.62
C LEU A 160 45.42 13.83 -11.38
N ARG A 161 44.80 13.54 -10.22
CA ARG A 161 45.12 14.26 -8.98
C ARG A 161 46.58 14.11 -8.59
N ALA A 162 47.17 12.92 -8.74
CA ALA A 162 48.58 12.66 -8.44
C ALA A 162 49.53 13.36 -9.43
N ALA A 163 49.16 13.43 -10.72
CA ALA A 163 49.94 14.15 -11.73
C ALA A 163 49.90 15.67 -11.51
N PHE A 164 48.76 16.22 -11.10
CA PHE A 164 48.56 17.67 -10.91
C PHE A 164 48.79 18.16 -9.48
N THR A 165 49.04 17.28 -8.50
CA THR A 165 49.44 17.67 -7.13
C THR A 165 50.67 18.58 -7.07
N PRO A 166 51.79 18.29 -7.78
CA PRO A 166 52.97 19.17 -7.73
C PRO A 166 52.69 20.54 -8.35
N VAL A 167 51.96 20.60 -9.48
CA VAL A 167 51.56 21.86 -10.11
C VAL A 167 50.65 22.68 -9.20
N ALA A 168 49.67 22.04 -8.55
CA ALA A 168 48.80 22.71 -7.58
C ALA A 168 49.58 23.20 -6.34
N ALA A 169 50.62 22.48 -5.91
CA ALA A 169 51.49 22.92 -4.82
C ALA A 169 52.33 24.15 -5.22
N ALA A 170 52.91 24.13 -6.43
CA ALA A 170 53.67 25.26 -6.98
C ALA A 170 52.78 26.51 -7.13
N LEU A 171 51.55 26.36 -7.63
CA LEU A 171 50.60 27.47 -7.73
C LEU A 171 50.18 28.01 -6.36
N ARG A 172 49.99 27.15 -5.35
CA ARG A 172 49.74 27.62 -3.97
C ARG A 172 50.94 28.35 -3.39
N ALA A 173 52.16 27.86 -3.61
CA ALA A 173 53.38 28.52 -3.15
C ALA A 173 53.55 29.89 -3.83
N ALA A 174 53.37 29.98 -5.15
CA ALA A 174 53.42 31.23 -5.89
C ALA A 174 52.33 32.22 -5.44
N TRP A 175 51.14 31.73 -5.12
CA TRP A 175 50.06 32.56 -4.56
C TRP A 175 50.44 33.12 -3.19
N VAL A 176 50.92 32.28 -2.27
CA VAL A 176 51.36 32.71 -0.94
C VAL A 176 52.50 33.74 -1.03
N LEU A 177 53.44 33.56 -1.94
CA LEU A 177 54.52 34.54 -2.19
C LEU A 177 53.99 35.88 -2.70
N ARG A 178 52.90 35.88 -3.48
CA ARG A 178 52.32 37.09 -4.07
C ARG A 178 51.36 37.83 -3.12
N THR A 179 50.60 37.11 -2.30
CA THR A 179 49.53 37.70 -1.47
C THR A 179 49.80 37.63 0.02
N GLY A 180 50.89 36.98 0.47
CA GLY A 180 51.23 36.78 1.88
C GLY A 180 50.28 35.87 2.65
N ALA A 181 49.26 35.31 1.99
CA ALA A 181 48.19 34.54 2.61
C ALA A 181 47.73 33.37 1.73
N LEU A 182 47.35 32.26 2.36
CA LEU A 182 46.74 31.11 1.67
C LEU A 182 45.29 31.43 1.27
N PRO A 183 44.84 30.99 0.08
CA PRO A 183 43.45 31.15 -0.32
C PRO A 183 42.54 30.36 0.62
N ALA A 184 41.50 31.02 1.14
CA ALA A 184 40.53 30.40 2.02
C ALA A 184 39.86 29.20 1.32
N ALA A 185 39.88 28.04 1.99
CA ALA A 185 39.17 26.88 1.48
C ALA A 185 37.67 27.18 1.43
N PRO A 186 36.94 26.72 0.40
CA PRO A 186 35.49 26.92 0.34
C PRO A 186 34.84 26.33 1.59
N ALA A 187 34.00 27.12 2.25
CA ALA A 187 33.32 26.73 3.48
C ALA A 187 32.54 25.42 3.24
N ARG A 188 32.86 24.39 4.02
CA ARG A 188 32.11 23.14 3.99
C ARG A 188 30.69 23.45 4.48
N PRO A 189 29.63 22.98 3.81
CA PRO A 189 28.28 23.18 4.30
C PRO A 189 28.17 22.61 5.73
N PRO A 190 27.49 23.32 6.63
CA PRO A 190 27.33 22.88 8.01
C PRO A 190 26.71 21.49 8.02
N ARG A 191 27.32 20.58 8.79
CA ARG A 191 26.78 19.23 8.98
C ARG A 191 25.42 19.41 9.68
N PRO A 192 24.34 18.80 9.17
CA PRO A 192 23.05 18.89 9.85
C PRO A 192 23.19 18.38 11.29
N PRO A 193 22.53 19.03 12.26
CA PRO A 193 22.59 18.60 13.65
C PRO A 193 22.14 17.14 13.73
N ALA A 194 22.89 16.34 14.49
CA ALA A 194 22.52 14.96 14.72
C ALA A 194 21.15 14.92 15.41
N ALA A 195 20.22 14.11 14.90
CA ALA A 195 18.94 13.91 15.56
C ALA A 195 19.16 13.48 17.02
N PRO A 196 18.30 13.92 17.96
CA PRO A 196 18.40 13.50 19.35
C PRO A 196 18.38 11.98 19.41
N LYS A 197 19.37 11.39 20.10
CA LYS A 197 19.45 9.95 20.28
C LYS A 197 18.30 9.52 21.18
N THR A 198 17.27 8.91 20.60
CA THR A 198 16.25 8.20 21.36
C THR A 198 16.94 7.10 22.17
N PRO A 199 16.76 7.07 23.51
CA PRO A 199 17.37 6.03 24.32
C PRO A 199 16.80 4.67 23.91
N PRO A 200 17.62 3.61 23.91
CA PRO A 200 17.17 2.28 23.52
C PRO A 200 16.09 1.78 24.49
N LEU A 201 15.17 0.95 24.00
CA LEU A 201 14.09 0.31 24.78
C LEU A 201 14.57 -0.38 26.08
N SER A 202 15.83 -0.83 26.12
CA SER A 202 16.47 -1.39 27.31
C SER A 202 16.64 -0.38 28.45
N ALA A 203 16.92 0.89 28.14
CA ALA A 203 17.07 1.96 29.13
C ALA A 203 15.74 2.24 29.84
N TYR A 204 14.63 2.26 29.08
CA TYR A 204 13.29 2.38 29.63
C TYR A 204 12.91 1.18 30.52
N ARG A 205 13.19 -0.06 30.07
CA ARG A 205 12.93 -1.26 30.88
C ARG A 205 13.68 -1.25 32.21
N LYS A 206 14.93 -0.79 32.20
CA LYS A 206 15.74 -0.65 33.42
C LYS A 206 15.16 0.41 34.37
N ALA A 207 14.72 1.56 33.84
CA ALA A 207 14.11 2.63 34.63
C ALA A 207 12.82 2.17 35.32
N TYR A 208 11.99 1.38 34.62
CA TYR A 208 10.71 0.87 35.15
C TYR A 208 10.82 -0.51 35.82
N ARG A 209 12.03 -1.03 36.06
CA ARG A 209 12.28 -2.36 36.66
C ARG A 209 11.51 -3.51 35.97
N MET A 210 11.26 -3.40 34.67
CA MET A 210 10.58 -4.45 33.91
C MET A 210 11.55 -5.59 33.57
N PRO A 211 11.18 -6.87 33.79
CA PRO A 211 12.02 -8.00 33.44
C PRO A 211 12.24 -8.07 31.91
N ALA A 212 13.46 -8.40 31.50
CA ALA A 212 13.76 -8.62 30.09
C ALA A 212 13.01 -9.88 29.60
N PRO A 213 12.32 -9.82 28.46
CA PRO A 213 11.57 -10.97 27.95
C PRO A 213 12.53 -12.09 27.54
N LYS A 214 12.33 -13.29 28.12
CA LYS A 214 13.16 -14.49 27.88
C LYS A 214 12.99 -15.07 26.46
N LYS A 215 11.83 -14.82 25.83
CA LYS A 215 11.54 -15.10 24.42
C LYS A 215 11.08 -13.81 23.75
N ARG A 216 11.41 -13.63 22.47
CA ARG A 216 10.76 -12.58 21.68
C ARG A 216 9.28 -12.93 21.63
N PHE A 217 8.41 -11.99 21.96
CA PHE A 217 6.98 -12.20 21.77
C PHE A 217 6.73 -12.40 20.28
N ALA A 218 6.00 -13.45 19.94
CA ALA A 218 5.60 -13.67 18.57
C ALA A 218 4.85 -12.43 18.09
N CYS A 219 5.14 -11.97 16.88
CA CYS A 219 4.38 -10.87 16.30
C CYS A 219 2.89 -11.27 16.29
N LEU A 220 2.06 -10.50 16.98
CA LEU A 220 0.63 -10.80 17.11
C LEU A 220 -0.11 -10.84 15.77
N VAL A 221 0.46 -10.23 14.73
CA VAL A 221 -0.12 -10.16 13.38
C VAL A 221 0.33 -11.32 12.49
N CYS A 222 1.59 -11.74 12.61
CA CYS A 222 2.20 -12.74 11.72
C CYS A 222 2.50 -14.08 12.43
N GLU A 223 2.28 -14.17 13.74
CA GLU A 223 2.71 -15.27 14.62
C GLU A 223 4.17 -15.71 14.38
N ASP A 224 5.04 -14.75 14.07
CA ASP A 224 6.43 -14.94 13.64
C ASP A 224 6.65 -15.71 12.32
N THR A 225 5.61 -15.97 11.53
CA THR A 225 5.77 -16.56 10.17
C THR A 225 6.31 -15.53 9.16
N GLY A 226 6.15 -14.23 9.43
CA GLY A 226 6.51 -13.14 8.52
C GLY A 226 5.48 -12.87 7.41
N TRP A 227 4.41 -13.64 7.36
CA TRP A 227 3.33 -13.55 6.39
C TRP A 227 1.98 -13.59 7.10
N ILE A 228 1.02 -12.84 6.57
CA ILE A 228 -0.37 -12.92 6.99
C ILE A 228 -1.05 -13.76 5.91
N THR A 229 -1.35 -15.02 6.25
CA THR A 229 -2.01 -15.97 5.33
C THR A 229 -3.49 -16.01 5.63
N ALA A 230 -4.29 -15.45 4.73
CA ALA A 230 -5.73 -15.66 4.63
C ALA A 230 -6.03 -16.44 3.33
N PRO A 231 -7.16 -17.16 3.22
CA PRO A 231 -7.49 -17.89 2.00
C PRO A 231 -7.47 -16.96 0.78
N GLY A 232 -6.54 -17.21 -0.15
CA GLY A 232 -6.38 -16.47 -1.40
C GLY A 232 -5.39 -15.29 -1.37
N VAL A 233 -4.88 -14.85 -0.21
CA VAL A 233 -3.95 -13.71 -0.14
C VAL A 233 -2.83 -13.95 0.89
N SER A 234 -1.58 -13.85 0.42
CA SER A 234 -0.38 -13.84 1.27
C SER A 234 0.25 -12.45 1.27
N ILE A 235 0.04 -11.70 2.37
CA ILE A 235 0.60 -10.36 2.53
C ILE A 235 1.83 -10.45 3.43
N LYS A 236 2.94 -9.84 3.02
CA LYS A 236 4.13 -9.74 3.86
C LYS A 236 3.82 -8.85 5.06
N CYS A 237 4.04 -9.34 6.27
CA CYS A 237 3.80 -8.52 7.47
C CYS A 237 4.76 -7.33 7.48
N THR A 238 4.21 -6.13 7.64
CA THR A 238 4.94 -4.85 7.65
C THR A 238 5.39 -4.45 9.06
N GLU A 239 4.74 -4.99 10.08
CA GLU A 239 5.01 -4.76 11.51
C GLU A 239 6.21 -5.60 12.01
N CYS A 240 6.35 -6.82 11.50
CA CYS A 240 7.46 -7.71 11.82
C CYS A 240 8.49 -7.68 10.67
N GLU A 241 9.78 -7.42 10.96
CA GLU A 241 10.85 -7.69 9.97
C GLU A 241 10.84 -9.19 9.57
N GLY A 242 10.21 -10.04 10.37
CA GLY A 242 9.98 -11.46 10.10
C GLY A 242 11.25 -12.30 10.29
N PRO A 243 11.10 -13.63 10.40
CA PRO A 243 12.23 -14.56 10.57
C PRO A 243 13.16 -14.51 9.35
N VAL A 244 12.64 -14.17 8.17
CA VAL A 244 13.42 -14.02 6.94
C VAL A 244 14.36 -12.82 7.01
N ALA A 245 13.94 -11.66 7.53
CA ALA A 245 14.88 -10.54 7.69
C ALA A 245 15.85 -10.76 8.86
N ALA A 246 15.45 -11.48 9.91
CA ALA A 246 16.36 -11.91 10.97
C ALA A 246 17.44 -12.88 10.43
N ALA A 247 17.04 -13.83 9.57
CA ALA A 247 17.94 -14.74 8.87
C ALA A 247 18.85 -13.98 7.88
N LEU A 248 18.33 -12.99 7.15
CA LEU A 248 19.12 -12.13 6.28
C LEU A 248 20.11 -11.27 7.07
N LYS A 249 19.72 -10.69 8.21
CA LYS A 249 20.65 -9.97 9.10
C LYS A 249 21.69 -10.90 9.72
N ALA A 250 21.34 -12.13 10.05
CA ALA A 250 22.30 -13.14 10.53
C ALA A 250 23.27 -13.56 9.40
N ALA A 251 22.77 -13.74 8.18
CA ALA A 251 23.57 -14.01 6.99
C ALA A 251 24.50 -12.83 6.66
N GLU A 252 24.03 -11.59 6.78
CA GLU A 252 24.85 -10.38 6.61
C GLU A 252 25.94 -10.27 7.68
N ARG A 253 25.64 -10.61 8.95
CA ARG A 253 26.66 -10.69 10.02
C ARG A 253 27.68 -11.81 9.75
N LYS A 254 27.25 -12.95 9.22
CA LYS A 254 28.15 -14.07 8.85
C LYS A 254 29.02 -13.68 7.64
N ALA A 255 28.45 -13.01 6.64
CA ALA A 255 29.16 -12.46 5.50
C ALA A 255 30.11 -11.30 5.87
N GLY A 256 29.77 -10.53 6.91
CA GLY A 256 30.65 -9.51 7.50
C GLY A 256 31.85 -10.16 8.17
N ARG A 257 31.64 -11.20 9.00
CA ARG A 257 32.72 -11.98 9.63
C ARG A 257 33.63 -12.68 8.62
N ALA A 258 33.07 -13.22 7.53
CA ALA A 258 33.86 -13.81 6.45
C ALA A 258 34.74 -12.77 5.72
N ARG A 259 34.23 -11.54 5.55
CA ARG A 259 35.00 -10.42 4.98
C ARG A 259 36.12 -9.95 5.90
N THR A 260 35.88 -9.87 7.21
CA THR A 260 36.92 -9.50 8.17
C THR A 260 37.95 -10.62 8.41
N ALA A 261 37.53 -11.90 8.35
CA ALA A 261 38.46 -13.03 8.45
C ALA A 261 39.41 -13.12 7.24
N ARG A 262 38.91 -12.82 6.02
CA ARG A 262 39.78 -12.67 4.84
C ARG A 262 40.76 -11.51 4.97
N ALA A 263 40.35 -10.39 5.55
CA ALA A 263 41.22 -9.23 5.78
C ALA A 263 42.24 -9.44 6.92
N GLY A 264 41.98 -10.37 7.85
CA GLY A 264 42.90 -10.73 8.94
C GLY A 264 43.96 -11.76 8.54
N GLY A 265 43.66 -12.66 7.60
CA GLY A 265 44.63 -13.66 7.11
C GLY A 265 45.74 -13.10 6.21
N GLU A 266 45.51 -11.93 5.62
CA GLU A 266 46.50 -11.23 4.76
C GLU A 266 47.57 -10.46 5.56
N ARG A 267 47.37 -10.26 6.88
CA ARG A 267 48.35 -9.59 7.76
C ARG A 267 49.21 -10.54 8.60
N ALA A 268 48.99 -11.85 8.48
CA ALA A 268 49.76 -12.87 9.21
C ALA A 268 50.80 -13.59 8.32
N ARG A 269 51.12 -13.03 7.14
CA ARG A 269 52.12 -13.54 6.19
C ARG A 269 53.07 -12.44 5.68
N GLU A 270 53.28 -11.40 6.48
CA GLU A 270 54.45 -10.51 6.38
C GLU A 270 55.32 -10.72 7.62
#